data_AF-A0A945FMB2-F1
#
_entry.id   AF-A0A945FMB2-F1
#
_cell.length_a   1.000
_cell.length_b   1.000
_cell.length_c   1.000
_cell.angle_alpha   90.00
_cell.angle_beta   90.00
_cell.angle_gamma   90.00
#
_symmetry.space_group_name_H-M   'P 1'
#
loop_
_entity.id
_entity.type
_entity.pdbx_description
1 polymer ?
#
loop_
_entity_poly.entity_id
_entity_poly.type
_entity_poly.pdbx_seq_one_letter_code
_entity_poly.pdbx_strand_id
1 'polypeptide(L)'
;MLPLFSLAKANSFAEAEGQLQVRNFAYLSLEQFCPALNSMIHLRNLMGLRSPVHTLVRLVNPLNAPYSIQGIFHPGYRPVHQEAALLLKQAHMTVIKGEGGETERNPDMQCLAQSVHAGELSEEIWPALFPRRHVKPKILEPEQLIQLWRGEINDEFAEASIIGTTAVALKLMAKAESREAAQLLATNYWQKRDKNSY
;
A
#
# COMPACT_ATOMS: atom_id res chain seq x y z
N MET A 1 4.94 14.91 3.20
CA MET A 1 4.77 13.71 4.03
C MET A 1 6.10 13.08 4.43
N LEU A 2 6.96 12.56 3.54
CA LEU A 2 8.21 11.90 3.97
C LEU A 2 9.11 12.70 4.94
N PRO A 3 9.33 14.02 4.76
CA PRO A 3 10.16 14.80 5.69
C PRO A 3 9.62 14.87 7.12
N LEU A 4 8.31 14.70 7.31
CA LEU A 4 7.68 14.58 8.64
C LEU A 4 8.29 13.39 9.39
N PHE A 5 8.57 12.29 8.68
CA PHE A 5 9.21 11.11 9.24
C PHE A 5 10.74 11.18 9.20
N SER A 6 11.36 12.35 9.02
CA SER A 6 12.82 12.45 8.81
C SER A 6 13.33 11.52 7.68
N LEU A 7 12.46 11.23 6.70
CA LEU A 7 12.77 10.39 5.54
C LEU A 7 12.99 11.26 4.31
N ALA A 8 14.04 10.94 3.55
CA ALA A 8 14.30 11.53 2.24
C ALA A 8 13.76 10.61 1.13
N LYS A 9 13.28 11.21 0.03
CA LYS A 9 13.08 10.46 -1.21
C LYS A 9 14.43 10.13 -1.83
N ALA A 10 14.55 8.98 -2.47
CA ALA A 10 15.68 8.65 -3.33
C ALA A 10 15.54 9.38 -4.67
N ASN A 11 16.65 9.88 -5.20
CA ASN A 11 16.74 10.55 -6.51
C ASN A 11 17.39 9.66 -7.57
N SER A 12 17.77 8.44 -7.22
CA SER A 12 18.31 7.43 -8.13
C SER A 12 18.13 6.03 -7.55
N PHE A 13 18.32 5.01 -8.39
CA PHE A 13 18.37 3.62 -7.93
C PHE A 13 19.48 3.37 -6.93
N ALA A 14 20.67 3.94 -7.14
CA ALA A 14 21.80 3.80 -6.22
C ALA A 14 21.50 4.41 -4.84
N GLU A 15 20.84 5.56 -4.81
CA GLU A 15 20.42 6.17 -3.54
C GLU A 15 19.33 5.34 -2.85
N ALA A 16 18.37 4.80 -3.61
CA ALA A 16 17.33 3.91 -3.08
C ALA A 16 17.94 2.64 -2.47
N GLU A 17 18.93 2.04 -3.14
CA GLU A 17 19.67 0.88 -2.63
C GLU A 17 20.40 1.21 -1.32
N GLY A 18 21.15 2.33 -1.28
CA GLY A 18 21.83 2.77 -0.07
C GLY A 18 20.87 3.04 1.09
N GLN A 19 19.70 3.65 0.82
CA GLN A 19 18.65 3.82 1.81
C GLN A 19 18.14 2.46 2.32
N LEU A 20 17.83 1.52 1.43
CA LEU A 20 17.37 0.18 1.81
C LEU A 20 18.38 -0.56 2.70
N GLN A 21 19.67 -0.50 2.38
CA GLN A 21 20.73 -1.14 3.19
C GLN A 21 20.82 -0.59 4.62
N VAL A 22 20.59 0.71 4.80
CA VAL A 22 20.70 1.36 6.11
C VAL A 22 19.43 1.24 6.96
N ARG A 23 18.25 1.38 6.34
CA ARG A 23 16.99 1.53 7.09
C ARG A 23 15.86 0.59 6.66
N ASN A 24 16.10 -0.33 5.73
CA ASN A 24 15.08 -1.24 5.18
C ASN A 24 13.87 -0.53 4.53
N PHE A 25 14.00 0.74 4.18
CA PHE A 25 12.96 1.52 3.53
C PHE A 25 13.57 2.53 2.56
N ALA A 26 12.98 2.64 1.37
CA ALA A 26 13.26 3.68 0.41
C ALA A 26 11.98 4.07 -0.34
N TYR A 27 11.89 5.34 -0.74
CA TYR A 27 10.86 5.82 -1.64
C TYR A 27 11.51 6.38 -2.90
N LEU A 28 11.23 5.76 -4.04
CA LEU A 28 11.68 6.21 -5.36
C LEU A 28 10.45 6.62 -6.18
N SER A 29 10.41 7.87 -6.65
CA SER A 29 9.25 8.35 -7.41
C SER A 29 9.23 7.77 -8.82
N LEU A 30 8.03 7.72 -9.42
CA LEU A 30 7.86 7.31 -10.82
C LEU A 30 8.67 8.19 -11.77
N GLU A 31 8.79 9.49 -11.48
CA GLU A 31 9.61 10.41 -12.26
C GLU A 31 11.08 9.98 -12.32
N GLN A 32 11.65 9.51 -11.21
CA GLN A 32 13.06 9.10 -11.16
C GLN A 32 13.28 7.72 -11.79
N PHE A 33 12.32 6.81 -11.60
CA PHE A 33 12.43 5.47 -12.16
C PHE A 33 12.07 5.42 -13.66
N CYS A 34 10.98 6.05 -14.07
CA CYS A 34 10.48 6.03 -15.45
C CYS A 34 9.87 7.38 -15.84
N PRO A 35 10.71 8.36 -16.27
CA PRO A 35 10.26 9.69 -16.66
C PRO A 35 9.19 9.68 -17.75
N ALA A 36 9.27 8.73 -18.70
CA ALA A 36 8.29 8.60 -19.78
C ALA A 36 6.88 8.26 -19.26
N LEU A 37 6.75 7.28 -18.35
CA LEU A 37 5.46 6.97 -17.73
C LEU A 37 4.95 8.11 -16.87
N ASN A 38 5.86 8.82 -16.18
CA ASN A 38 5.50 10.01 -15.41
C ASN A 38 4.88 11.09 -16.32
N SER A 39 5.50 11.39 -17.47
CA SER A 39 4.94 12.32 -18.47
C SER A 39 3.57 11.89 -18.96
N MET A 40 3.38 10.58 -19.24
CA MET A 40 2.09 10.05 -19.67
C MET A 40 0.99 10.16 -18.61
N ILE A 41 1.31 9.99 -17.32
CA ILE A 41 0.34 10.24 -16.23
C ILE A 41 -0.08 11.71 -16.21
N HIS A 42 0.87 12.63 -16.41
CA HIS A 42 0.62 14.06 -16.34
C HIS A 42 -0.17 14.61 -17.53
N LEU A 43 -0.29 13.86 -18.63
CA LEU A 43 -1.21 14.20 -19.73
C LEU A 43 -2.66 14.38 -19.26
N ARG A 44 -3.05 13.81 -18.11
CA ARG A 44 -4.36 14.06 -17.51
C ARG A 44 -4.65 15.54 -17.30
N ASN A 45 -3.63 16.37 -17.04
CA ASN A 45 -3.80 17.80 -16.79
C ASN A 45 -4.18 18.54 -18.08
N LEU A 46 -3.78 17.99 -19.24
CA LEU A 46 -4.17 18.50 -20.56
C LEU A 46 -5.50 17.92 -21.02
N MET A 47 -5.68 16.60 -20.86
CA MET A 47 -6.83 15.87 -21.41
C MET A 47 -8.06 15.86 -20.49
N GLY A 48 -7.91 16.22 -19.22
CA GLY A 48 -8.98 16.18 -18.21
C GLY A 48 -9.40 14.78 -17.76
N LEU A 49 -8.75 13.71 -18.23
CA LEU A 49 -9.16 12.32 -18.01
C LEU A 49 -8.01 11.44 -17.53
N ARG A 50 -8.35 10.37 -16.80
CA ARG A 50 -7.40 9.28 -16.49
C ARG A 50 -7.26 8.36 -17.69
N SER A 51 -6.04 8.08 -18.10
CA SER A 51 -5.70 7.10 -19.13
C SER A 51 -5.42 5.71 -18.54
N PRO A 52 -5.38 4.63 -19.34
CA PRO A 52 -4.97 3.29 -18.90
C PRO A 52 -3.62 3.24 -18.16
N VAL A 53 -2.75 4.22 -18.41
CA VAL A 53 -1.46 4.37 -17.72
C VAL A 53 -1.62 4.48 -16.20
N HIS A 54 -2.70 5.10 -15.71
CA HIS A 54 -2.96 5.24 -14.27
C HIS A 54 -3.18 3.89 -13.57
N THR A 55 -3.71 2.90 -14.29
CA THR A 55 -3.85 1.53 -13.82
C THR A 55 -2.54 0.76 -14.02
N LEU A 56 -1.92 0.89 -15.20
CA LEU A 56 -0.68 0.20 -15.57
C LEU A 56 0.47 0.46 -14.58
N VAL A 57 0.70 1.71 -14.17
CA VAL A 57 1.87 2.04 -13.32
C VAL A 57 1.85 1.35 -11.97
N ARG A 58 0.67 0.94 -11.47
CA ARG A 58 0.52 0.20 -10.23
C ARG A 58 1.01 -1.26 -10.35
N LEU A 59 1.18 -1.77 -11.57
CA LEU A 59 1.71 -3.11 -11.86
C LEU A 59 3.24 -3.15 -11.88
N VAL A 60 3.90 -2.00 -11.97
CA VAL A 60 5.33 -1.93 -12.26
C VAL A 60 6.14 -2.31 -11.02
N ASN A 61 7.00 -3.31 -11.17
CA ASN A 61 7.89 -3.82 -10.14
C ASN A 61 9.34 -3.75 -10.64
N PRO A 62 9.98 -2.57 -10.62
CA PRO A 62 11.22 -2.33 -11.34
C PRO A 62 12.43 -3.07 -10.76
N LEU A 63 12.34 -3.46 -9.49
CA LEU A 63 13.39 -4.19 -8.78
C LEU A 63 13.09 -5.68 -8.65
N ASN A 64 12.06 -6.18 -9.34
CA ASN A 64 11.61 -7.56 -9.27
C ASN A 64 11.43 -8.05 -7.82
N ALA A 65 10.82 -7.19 -6.97
CA ALA A 65 10.53 -7.53 -5.60
C ALA A 65 9.67 -8.82 -5.54
N PRO A 66 9.99 -9.78 -4.65
CA PRO A 66 9.28 -11.06 -4.61
C PRO A 66 7.82 -10.93 -4.17
N TYR A 67 7.50 -9.88 -3.43
CA TYR A 67 6.15 -9.58 -2.93
C TYR A 67 5.76 -8.17 -3.36
N SER A 68 4.54 -8.00 -3.88
CA SER A 68 3.99 -6.70 -4.24
C SER A 68 2.52 -6.56 -3.79
N ILE A 69 2.15 -5.38 -3.33
CA ILE A 69 0.76 -5.06 -2.98
C ILE A 69 0.31 -3.94 -3.91
N GLN A 70 -0.87 -4.10 -4.49
CA GLN A 70 -1.40 -3.18 -5.50
C GLN A 70 -2.75 -2.64 -5.07
N GLY A 71 -2.91 -1.32 -5.16
CA GLY A 71 -4.16 -0.62 -4.91
C GLY A 71 -4.92 -0.32 -6.21
N ILE A 72 -6.24 -0.53 -6.19
CA ILE A 72 -7.14 -0.15 -7.29
C ILE A 72 -8.30 0.70 -6.78
N PHE A 73 -8.84 1.57 -7.65
CA PHE A 73 -9.98 2.43 -7.28
C PHE A 73 -11.35 1.76 -7.52
N HIS A 74 -11.45 0.84 -8.47
CA HIS A 74 -12.70 0.20 -8.86
C HIS A 74 -12.59 -1.34 -8.82
N PRO A 75 -13.51 -2.06 -8.15
CA PRO A 75 -13.50 -3.53 -8.03
C PRO A 75 -13.18 -4.31 -9.31
N GLY A 76 -13.71 -3.84 -10.44
CA GLY A 76 -13.55 -4.50 -11.74
C GLY A 76 -12.10 -4.59 -12.25
N TYR A 77 -11.14 -3.86 -11.65
CA TYR A 77 -9.73 -4.01 -12.02
C TYR A 77 -9.01 -5.15 -11.28
N ARG A 78 -9.56 -5.74 -10.21
CA ARG A 78 -8.82 -6.80 -9.48
C ARG A 78 -8.46 -8.00 -10.38
N PRO A 79 -9.39 -8.57 -11.18
CA PRO A 79 -9.05 -9.71 -12.04
C PRO A 79 -7.96 -9.35 -13.05
N VAL A 80 -8.03 -8.15 -13.64
CA VAL A 80 -7.02 -7.65 -14.59
C VAL A 80 -5.64 -7.58 -13.94
N HIS A 81 -5.54 -7.08 -12.71
CA HIS A 81 -4.28 -7.04 -11.98
C HIS A 81 -3.74 -8.42 -11.64
N GLN A 82 -4.61 -9.33 -11.20
CA GLN A 82 -4.26 -10.71 -10.86
C GLN A 82 -3.76 -11.50 -12.08
N GLU A 83 -4.46 -11.40 -13.21
CA GLU A 83 -4.04 -12.02 -14.48
C GLU A 83 -2.76 -11.38 -15.02
N ALA A 84 -2.62 -10.05 -14.94
CA ALA A 84 -1.39 -9.37 -15.35
C ALA A 84 -0.18 -9.84 -14.52
N ALA A 85 -0.34 -10.07 -13.22
CA ALA A 85 0.73 -10.60 -12.38
C ALA A 85 1.17 -12.01 -12.82
N LEU A 86 0.25 -12.88 -13.25
CA LEU A 86 0.61 -14.18 -13.85
C LEU A 86 1.43 -14.01 -15.13
N LEU A 87 0.96 -13.17 -16.05
CA LEU A 87 1.63 -12.92 -17.32
C LEU A 87 3.04 -12.32 -17.14
N LEU A 88 3.18 -11.43 -16.15
CA LEU A 88 4.45 -10.80 -15.75
C LEU A 88 5.31 -11.71 -14.86
N LYS A 89 4.84 -12.93 -14.53
CA LYS A 89 5.53 -13.89 -13.67
C LYS A 89 5.90 -13.31 -12.29
N GLN A 90 5.05 -12.45 -11.74
CA GLN A 90 5.23 -11.96 -10.37
C GLN A 90 5.00 -13.11 -9.39
N ALA A 91 6.01 -13.40 -8.56
CA ALA A 91 5.99 -14.55 -7.66
C ALA A 91 4.86 -14.45 -6.63
N HIS A 92 4.78 -13.31 -5.95
CA HIS A 92 3.72 -13.03 -4.99
C HIS A 92 3.16 -11.62 -5.18
N MET A 93 1.84 -11.53 -5.33
CA MET A 93 1.15 -10.26 -5.51
C MET A 93 -0.20 -10.34 -4.80
N THR A 94 -0.64 -9.25 -4.18
CA THR A 94 -2.05 -9.10 -3.79
C THR A 94 -2.61 -7.76 -4.24
N VAL A 95 -3.81 -7.75 -4.78
CA VAL A 95 -4.52 -6.55 -5.20
C VAL A 95 -5.76 -6.34 -4.34
N ILE A 96 -5.89 -5.13 -3.79
CA ILE A 96 -7.02 -4.71 -2.97
C ILE A 96 -7.63 -3.41 -3.52
N LYS A 97 -8.93 -3.24 -3.32
CA LYS A 97 -9.57 -1.94 -3.54
C LYS A 97 -9.35 -1.08 -2.31
N GLY A 98 -8.41 -0.15 -2.37
CA GLY A 98 -8.20 0.82 -1.31
C GLY A 98 -8.88 2.15 -1.55
N GLU A 99 -8.81 2.99 -0.53
CA GLU A 99 -9.43 4.31 -0.56
C GLU A 99 -8.74 5.21 -1.59
N GLY A 100 -9.51 5.87 -2.46
CA GLY A 100 -8.94 6.65 -3.56
C GLY A 100 -8.13 5.85 -4.60
N GLY A 101 -8.07 4.51 -4.46
CA GLY A 101 -7.19 3.63 -5.23
C GLY A 101 -5.79 3.46 -4.64
N GLU A 102 -5.55 3.91 -3.41
CA GLU A 102 -4.29 3.65 -2.70
C GLU A 102 -4.21 2.21 -2.19
N THR A 103 -3.00 1.81 -1.82
CA THR A 103 -2.75 0.47 -1.30
C THR A 103 -3.04 0.43 0.20
N GLU A 104 -4.32 0.60 0.54
CA GLU A 104 -4.81 0.72 1.92
C GLU A 104 -6.06 -0.13 2.09
N ARG A 105 -6.13 -0.89 3.19
CA ARG A 105 -7.36 -1.55 3.61
C ARG A 105 -8.23 -0.55 4.37
N ASN A 106 -9.42 -0.24 3.82
CA ASN A 106 -10.44 0.50 4.54
C ASN A 106 -11.07 -0.41 5.63
N PRO A 107 -11.01 -0.04 6.93
CA PRO A 107 -11.48 -0.88 8.03
C PRO A 107 -13.01 -0.90 8.16
N ASP A 108 -13.74 0.01 7.52
CA ASP A 108 -15.21 0.09 7.60
C ASP A 108 -15.92 -0.75 6.55
N MET A 109 -15.15 -1.38 5.65
CA MET A 109 -15.69 -2.13 4.53
C MET A 109 -15.02 -3.49 4.44
N GLN A 110 -15.79 -4.44 3.90
CA GLN A 110 -15.22 -5.69 3.46
C GLN A 110 -14.17 -5.42 2.38
N CYS A 111 -12.99 -6.03 2.54
CA CYS A 111 -11.88 -5.92 1.60
C CYS A 111 -11.66 -7.29 0.95
N LEU A 112 -11.97 -7.42 -0.34
CA LEU A 112 -11.59 -8.59 -1.13
C LEU A 112 -10.16 -8.40 -1.64
N ALA A 113 -9.27 -9.29 -1.18
CA ALA A 113 -7.90 -9.41 -1.67
C ALA A 113 -7.84 -10.54 -2.70
N GLN A 114 -7.35 -10.24 -3.90
CA GLN A 114 -7.06 -11.25 -4.92
C GLN A 114 -5.55 -11.36 -5.07
N SER A 115 -5.03 -12.58 -4.95
CA SER A 115 -3.60 -12.81 -4.84
C SER A 115 -3.09 -13.79 -5.89
N VAL A 116 -1.82 -13.64 -6.21
CA VAL A 116 -1.00 -14.63 -6.91
C VAL A 116 0.04 -15.14 -5.93
N HIS A 117 0.18 -16.45 -5.81
CA HIS A 117 1.28 -17.08 -5.08
C HIS A 117 1.88 -18.20 -5.93
N ALA A 118 3.12 -18.03 -6.38
CA ALA A 118 3.84 -19.01 -7.20
C ALA A 118 3.03 -19.51 -8.42
N GLY A 119 2.30 -18.61 -9.08
CA GLY A 119 1.45 -18.93 -10.23
C GLY A 119 0.03 -19.41 -9.88
N GLU A 120 -0.29 -19.59 -8.60
CA GLU A 120 -1.63 -19.96 -8.15
C GLU A 120 -2.46 -18.72 -7.81
N LEU A 121 -3.70 -18.70 -8.30
CA LEU A 121 -4.66 -17.65 -8.00
C LEU A 121 -5.45 -18.00 -6.75
N SER A 122 -5.62 -17.02 -5.87
CA SER A 122 -6.47 -17.15 -4.70
C SER A 122 -7.22 -15.85 -4.43
N GLU A 123 -8.31 -15.96 -3.67
CA GLU A 123 -9.03 -14.80 -3.18
C GLU A 123 -9.39 -14.99 -1.72
N GLU A 124 -9.37 -13.89 -0.98
CA GLU A 124 -9.62 -13.89 0.45
C GLU A 124 -10.40 -12.64 0.84
N ILE A 125 -11.50 -12.86 1.54
CA ILE A 125 -12.34 -11.78 2.06
C ILE A 125 -11.86 -11.37 3.44
N TRP A 126 -11.49 -10.11 3.63
CA TRP A 126 -11.21 -9.53 4.93
C TRP A 126 -12.46 -8.78 5.41
N PRO A 127 -13.05 -9.15 6.56
CA PRO A 127 -14.26 -8.50 7.04
C PRO A 127 -14.01 -7.04 7.41
N ALA A 128 -15.08 -6.24 7.42
CA ALA A 128 -15.04 -4.93 8.05
C ALA A 128 -14.71 -5.10 9.55
N LEU A 129 -13.88 -4.21 10.08
CA LEU A 129 -13.54 -4.14 11.49
C LEU A 129 -14.59 -3.37 12.28
N PHE A 130 -15.28 -2.43 11.62
CA PHE A 130 -16.30 -1.58 12.26
C PHE A 130 -17.68 -1.79 11.62
N PRO A 131 -18.76 -1.71 12.43
CA PRO A 131 -20.12 -1.90 11.94
C PRO A 131 -20.67 -0.67 11.19
N ARG A 132 -20.06 0.49 11.38
CA ARG A 132 -20.47 1.77 10.79
C ARG A 132 -19.28 2.44 10.14
N ARG A 133 -19.56 3.24 9.11
CA ARG A 133 -18.54 4.06 8.45
C ARG A 133 -18.18 5.26 9.31
N HIS A 134 -16.89 5.50 9.44
CA HIS A 134 -16.35 6.70 10.03
C HIS A 134 -16.60 7.91 9.13
N VAL A 135 -16.81 9.06 9.76
CA VAL A 135 -16.91 10.34 9.05
C VAL A 135 -15.50 10.84 8.79
N LYS A 136 -15.14 10.99 7.52
CA LYS A 136 -13.83 11.50 7.15
C LYS A 136 -13.71 12.98 7.48
N PRO A 137 -12.56 13.43 7.99
CA PRO A 137 -12.33 14.84 8.22
C PRO A 137 -12.36 15.59 6.88
N LYS A 138 -12.86 16.83 6.92
CA LYS A 138 -12.92 17.69 5.72
C LYS A 138 -11.54 18.22 5.31
N ILE A 139 -10.62 18.27 6.26
CA ILE A 139 -9.27 18.78 6.11
C ILE A 139 -8.32 17.68 6.55
N LEU A 140 -7.29 17.45 5.75
CA LEU A 140 -6.24 16.49 6.06
C LEU A 140 -5.01 17.25 6.54
N GLU A 141 -4.61 17.02 7.78
CA GLU A 141 -3.44 17.63 8.43
C GLU A 141 -2.32 16.57 8.50
N PRO A 142 -1.28 16.64 7.65
CA PRO A 142 -0.23 15.62 7.59
C PRO A 142 0.49 15.35 8.91
N GLU A 143 0.54 16.34 9.81
CA GLU A 143 1.14 16.28 11.13
C GLU A 143 0.45 15.23 12.02
N GLN A 144 -0.84 14.97 11.79
CA GLN A 144 -1.60 13.94 12.51
C GLN A 144 -1.00 12.55 12.33
N LEU A 145 -0.29 12.30 11.22
CA LEU A 145 0.37 11.00 10.99
C LEU A 145 1.45 10.73 12.04
N ILE A 146 2.27 11.74 12.39
CA ILE A 146 3.29 11.59 13.45
C ILE A 146 2.60 11.57 14.82
N GLN A 147 1.63 12.46 15.05
CA GLN A 147 0.92 12.52 16.33
C GLN A 147 0.29 11.15 16.66
N LEU A 148 -0.31 10.48 15.67
CA LEU A 148 -0.87 9.14 15.83
C LEU A 148 0.24 8.10 16.06
N TRP A 149 1.33 8.18 15.30
CA TRP A 149 2.50 7.30 15.49
C TRP A 149 3.03 7.39 16.93
N ARG A 150 3.17 8.58 17.48
CA ARG A 150 3.66 8.81 18.85
C ARG A 150 2.60 8.54 19.93
N GLY A 151 1.33 8.43 19.54
CA GLY A 151 0.20 8.22 20.46
C GLY A 151 -0.27 9.50 21.16
N GLU A 152 0.03 10.66 20.58
CA GLU A 152 -0.41 11.98 21.03
C GLU A 152 -1.88 12.24 20.70
N ILE A 153 -2.40 11.60 19.65
CA ILE A 153 -3.82 11.59 19.29
C ILE A 153 -4.34 10.16 19.22
N ASN A 154 -5.66 10.01 19.33
CA ASN A 154 -6.37 8.75 19.10
C ASN A 154 -7.27 8.89 17.88
N ASP A 155 -7.06 8.03 16.89
CA ASP A 155 -7.89 7.89 15.71
C ASP A 155 -8.02 6.39 15.39
N GLU A 156 -9.16 5.82 15.78
CA GLU A 156 -9.41 4.37 15.64
C GLU A 156 -9.48 3.93 14.18
N PHE A 157 -9.95 4.82 13.28
CA PHE A 157 -10.02 4.54 11.86
C PHE A 157 -8.61 4.47 11.26
N ALA A 158 -7.78 5.47 11.56
CA ALA A 158 -6.41 5.52 11.06
C ALA A 158 -5.55 4.37 11.61
N GLU A 159 -5.64 4.09 12.92
CA GLU A 159 -4.95 2.95 13.54
C GLU A 159 -5.38 1.62 12.89
N ALA A 160 -6.70 1.38 12.75
CA ALA A 160 -7.21 0.17 12.14
C ALA A 160 -6.81 0.03 10.66
N SER A 161 -6.71 1.15 9.91
CA SER A 161 -6.26 1.17 8.52
C SER A 161 -4.78 0.79 8.40
N ILE A 162 -3.93 1.34 9.27
CA ILE A 162 -2.48 1.03 9.32
C ILE A 162 -2.26 -0.43 9.68
N ILE A 163 -2.89 -0.90 10.77
CA ILE A 163 -2.75 -2.29 11.24
C ILE A 163 -3.33 -3.25 10.19
N GLY A 164 -4.52 -2.96 9.68
CA GLY A 164 -5.22 -3.80 8.70
C GLY A 164 -4.47 -3.93 7.38
N THR A 165 -3.86 -2.85 6.89
CA THR A 165 -3.03 -2.87 5.68
C THR A 165 -1.73 -3.65 5.93
N THR A 166 -1.11 -3.45 7.10
CA THR A 166 0.08 -4.21 7.52
C THR A 166 -0.22 -5.71 7.61
N ALA A 167 -1.41 -6.10 8.10
CA ALA A 167 -1.84 -7.48 8.17
C ALA A 167 -1.93 -8.14 6.78
N VAL A 168 -2.45 -7.44 5.77
CA VAL A 168 -2.46 -7.92 4.38
C VAL A 168 -1.04 -8.17 3.87
N ALA A 169 -0.11 -7.24 4.13
CA ALA A 169 1.29 -7.39 3.77
C ALA A 169 1.94 -8.62 4.43
N LEU A 170 1.71 -8.81 5.73
CA LEU A 170 2.24 -9.95 6.49
C LEU A 170 1.67 -11.29 6.01
N LYS A 171 0.38 -11.35 5.66
CA LYS A 171 -0.25 -12.54 5.09
C LYS A 171 0.37 -12.87 3.72
N LEU A 172 0.53 -11.87 2.85
CA LEU A 172 1.15 -12.02 1.53
C LEU A 172 2.58 -12.56 1.65
N MET A 173 3.35 -12.06 2.61
CA MET A 173 4.73 -12.49 2.88
C MET A 173 4.85 -13.83 3.64
N ALA A 174 3.74 -14.56 3.81
CA ALA A 174 3.69 -15.81 4.58
C ALA A 174 4.26 -15.69 6.01
N LYS A 175 4.13 -14.51 6.64
CA LYS A 175 4.50 -14.29 8.04
C LYS A 175 3.41 -14.72 9.02
N ALA A 176 2.23 -15.05 8.51
CA ALA A 176 1.11 -15.57 9.27
C ALA A 176 0.25 -16.53 8.41
N GLU A 177 -0.24 -17.59 9.04
CA GLU A 177 -0.98 -18.66 8.35
C GLU A 177 -2.44 -18.29 8.05
N SER A 178 -3.05 -17.43 8.87
CA SER A 178 -4.42 -16.93 8.70
C SER A 178 -4.50 -15.41 8.75
N ARG A 179 -5.64 -14.84 8.30
CA ARG A 179 -5.91 -13.40 8.42
C ARG A 179 -5.89 -12.94 9.86
N GLU A 180 -6.45 -13.74 10.75
CA GLU A 180 -6.59 -13.45 12.16
C GLU A 180 -5.21 -13.45 12.83
N ALA A 181 -4.34 -14.40 12.48
CA ALA A 181 -2.94 -14.41 12.91
C ALA A 181 -2.15 -13.21 12.36
N ALA A 182 -2.39 -12.84 11.10
CA ALA A 182 -1.75 -11.68 10.48
C ALA A 182 -2.19 -10.36 11.14
N GLN A 183 -3.48 -10.22 11.45
CA GLN A 183 -4.05 -9.08 12.17
C GLN A 183 -3.45 -8.97 13.58
N LEU A 184 -3.34 -10.08 14.30
CA LEU A 184 -2.71 -10.12 15.62
C LEU A 184 -1.23 -9.72 15.54
N LEU A 185 -0.48 -10.25 14.57
CA LEU A 185 0.92 -9.90 14.37
C LEU A 185 1.12 -8.42 14.04
N ALA A 186 0.30 -7.87 13.13
CA ALA A 186 0.32 -6.45 12.80
C ALA A 186 -0.01 -5.57 14.03
N THR A 187 -0.99 -5.99 14.83
CA THR A 187 -1.36 -5.30 16.07
C THR A 187 -0.19 -5.29 17.06
N ASN A 188 0.48 -6.43 17.21
CA ASN A 188 1.67 -6.53 18.06
C ASN A 188 2.82 -5.62 17.58
N TYR A 189 3.02 -5.49 16.26
CA TYR A 189 4.01 -4.56 15.70
C TYR A 189 3.63 -3.11 15.99
N TRP A 190 2.37 -2.73 15.81
CA TRP A 190 1.90 -1.39 16.13
C TRP A 190 2.10 -1.05 17.61
N GLN A 191 1.73 -1.96 18.53
CA GLN A 191 1.88 -1.71 19.97
C GLN A 191 3.34 -1.64 20.42
N LYS A 192 4.25 -2.36 19.76
CA LYS A 192 5.70 -2.37 20.04
C LYS A 192 6.49 -1.33 19.26
N ARG A 193 5.83 -0.50 18.43
CA ARG A 193 6.52 0.53 17.64
C ARG A 193 7.25 1.51 18.56
N ASP A 194 8.36 2.04 18.08
CA ASP A 194 9.07 3.09 18.79
C ASP A 194 8.31 4.42 18.66
N LYS A 195 7.62 4.80 19.73
CA LYS A 195 6.85 6.05 19.81
C LYS A 195 7.73 7.28 19.96
N ASN A 196 9.04 7.13 20.19
CA ASN A 196 10.00 8.23 20.21
C ASN A 196 10.69 8.44 18.85
N SER A 197 10.49 7.51 17.91
CA SER A 197 10.98 7.66 16.54
C SER A 197 10.13 8.66 15.75
N TYR A 198 10.82 9.42 14.89
CA TYR A 198 10.30 10.48 14.02
C TYR A 198 9.76 11.68 14.77
#